data_AF-A0A1I0S5C3-F1
#
_entry.id   AF-A0A1I0S5C3-F1
#
_cell.length_a   1.000
_cell.length_b   1.000
_cell.length_c   1.000
_cell.angle_alpha   90.00
_cell.angle_beta   90.00
_cell.angle_gamma   90.00
#
_symmetry.space_group_name_H-M   'P 1'
#
loop_
_entity.id
_entity.type
_entity.pdbx_description
1 polymer ?
#
loop_
_entity_poly.entity_id
_entity_poly.type
_entity_poly.pdbx_seq_one_letter_code
_entity_poly.pdbx_strand_id
1 'polypeptide(L)'
;MSTHIKCLVLCFAIMLLQWPHKAYSQVVTAAQPSSDTIPEDKYFIFSCSFVSTQLEDDCIPDMQPSLSADGFTPARVIIKIQQLLGKESENRIAANFMLYECQFPGPVFKAVMTRGDSTRYILYNRSYLDKLVAKNTDWVAFAIFAHEVGHHFLGHSMRSQSLTYAISRQRELEADFFSGYIIKKLKGTLQNAESGIMAVNNHPTPELEAGCTHPTKAKRLIAIEKGYNFVNQPAASLNSFFNIDSLVRSEGIEQLLNRTNQLYQLQKFQQALDQIDNLFDRVSSNQLPMLYNNRGLIKLKLNQQISALEDFNKAIMINKNRAEFFENRGQLKTKLANEINLEEAQKDLKKAKQLKQQERVQ
;
A
#
# COMPACT_ATOMS: atom_id res chain seq x y z
N MET A 1 -46.50 -34.69 45.14
CA MET A 1 -45.58 -33.53 45.15
C MET A 1 -44.44 -33.82 44.19
N SER A 2 -44.02 -32.82 43.41
CA SER A 2 -42.80 -32.76 42.58
C SER A 2 -42.74 -33.67 41.34
N THR A 3 -42.95 -33.15 40.12
CA THR A 3 -41.99 -32.48 39.20
C THR A 3 -41.35 -33.41 38.17
N HIS A 4 -41.66 -33.11 36.91
CA HIS A 4 -40.77 -32.93 35.74
C HIS A 4 -41.11 -33.77 34.50
N ILE A 5 -41.60 -33.00 33.52
CA ILE A 5 -42.02 -33.37 32.17
C ILE A 5 -40.79 -33.73 31.33
N LYS A 6 -40.80 -34.94 30.76
CA LYS A 6 -39.92 -35.35 29.67
C LYS A 6 -40.62 -35.04 28.34
N CYS A 7 -39.94 -34.26 27.50
CA CYS A 7 -40.26 -34.11 26.08
C CYS A 7 -40.06 -35.43 25.33
N LEU A 8 -41.02 -35.85 24.49
CA LEU A 8 -40.78 -36.62 23.26
C LEU A 8 -42.05 -36.61 22.36
N VAL A 9 -41.85 -36.05 21.16
CA VAL A 9 -42.34 -36.49 19.83
C VAL A 9 -43.82 -36.30 19.46
N LEU A 10 -44.05 -35.49 18.42
CA LEU A 10 -44.83 -35.94 17.25
C LEU A 10 -44.37 -35.23 15.95
N CYS A 11 -43.89 -36.03 14.99
CA CYS A 11 -43.70 -35.73 13.56
C CYS A 11 -45.06 -35.44 12.86
N PHE A 12 -45.21 -34.88 11.64
CA PHE A 12 -44.56 -35.24 10.37
C PHE A 12 -44.92 -34.22 9.23
N ALA A 13 -43.93 -33.93 8.38
CA ALA A 13 -43.88 -33.47 6.98
C ALA A 13 -44.65 -32.23 6.45
N ILE A 14 -43.90 -31.34 5.75
CA ILE A 14 -43.71 -31.27 4.28
C ILE A 14 -42.53 -30.29 4.04
N MET A 15 -41.30 -30.77 3.83
CA MET A 15 -40.61 -30.92 2.53
C MET A 15 -40.56 -29.67 1.62
N LEU A 16 -39.39 -29.00 1.58
CA LEU A 16 -38.52 -28.80 0.39
C LEU A 16 -37.77 -27.46 0.46
N LEU A 17 -36.50 -27.52 0.88
CA LEU A 17 -35.30 -27.02 0.18
C LEU A 17 -34.19 -26.82 1.21
N GLN A 18 -33.31 -27.82 1.28
CA GLN A 18 -32.08 -27.80 2.06
C GLN A 18 -31.08 -26.86 1.39
N TRP A 19 -30.69 -25.79 2.09
CA TRP A 19 -29.37 -25.19 1.92
C TRP A 19 -28.58 -25.45 3.20
N PRO A 20 -27.39 -26.07 3.13
CA PRO A 20 -26.62 -26.33 4.33
C PRO A 20 -25.98 -25.02 4.77
N HIS A 21 -26.46 -24.44 5.87
CA HIS A 21 -25.66 -23.50 6.65
C HIS A 21 -24.46 -24.26 7.23
N LYS A 22 -23.35 -24.35 6.49
CA LYS A 22 -22.05 -24.65 7.08
C LYS A 22 -21.58 -23.40 7.81
N ALA A 23 -21.73 -23.41 9.14
CA ALA A 23 -20.97 -22.55 10.01
C ALA A 23 -19.47 -22.85 9.79
N TYR A 24 -18.77 -21.94 9.11
CA TYR A 24 -17.32 -21.99 8.98
C TYR A 24 -16.68 -21.50 10.28
N SER A 25 -16.67 -22.35 11.30
CA SER A 25 -15.74 -22.25 12.42
C SER A 25 -14.65 -23.29 12.22
N GLN A 26 -13.64 -22.95 11.42
CA GLN A 26 -12.34 -23.59 11.55
C GLN A 26 -11.35 -22.51 11.93
N VAL A 27 -10.81 -22.66 13.14
CA VAL A 27 -9.57 -22.01 13.56
C VAL A 27 -8.50 -22.56 12.62
N VAL A 28 -8.27 -21.86 11.51
CA VAL A 28 -7.13 -22.11 10.64
C VAL A 28 -5.94 -21.49 11.35
N THR A 29 -5.07 -22.30 11.94
CA THR A 29 -3.71 -21.89 12.23
C THR A 29 -3.08 -21.52 10.88
N ALA A 30 -3.01 -20.23 10.58
CA ALA A 30 -2.47 -19.74 9.33
C ALA A 30 -0.97 -20.08 9.26
N ALA A 31 -0.64 -21.18 8.61
CA ALA A 31 0.72 -21.40 8.13
C ALA A 31 1.01 -20.31 7.09
N GLN A 32 2.09 -19.56 7.31
CA GLN A 32 2.57 -18.56 6.35
C GLN A 32 2.81 -19.24 4.99
N PRO A 33 2.39 -18.63 3.86
CA PRO A 33 2.60 -19.23 2.55
C PRO A 33 4.11 -19.43 2.29
N SER A 34 4.47 -20.55 1.66
CA SER A 34 5.86 -20.94 1.37
C SER A 34 6.52 -20.11 0.26
N SER A 35 5.76 -19.24 -0.42
CA SER A 35 6.21 -18.32 -1.46
C SER A 35 5.54 -16.96 -1.29
N ASP A 36 6.31 -15.89 -1.46
CA ASP A 36 5.85 -14.49 -1.43
C ASP A 36 5.12 -14.06 -2.71
N THR A 37 5.11 -14.91 -3.74
CA THR A 37 4.41 -14.66 -5.01
C THR A 37 2.94 -15.03 -4.91
N ILE A 38 2.09 -14.17 -5.46
CA ILE A 38 0.68 -14.42 -5.63
C ILE A 38 0.49 -15.13 -6.99
N PRO A 39 -0.15 -16.32 -7.04
CA PRO A 39 -0.40 -17.04 -8.29
C PRO A 39 -1.09 -16.17 -9.36
N GLU A 40 -0.62 -16.23 -10.61
CA GLU A 40 -1.06 -15.35 -11.73
C GLU A 40 -2.47 -15.65 -12.25
N ASP A 41 -2.91 -16.89 -12.10
CA ASP A 41 -4.19 -17.38 -12.56
C ASP A 41 -5.21 -17.17 -11.45
N LYS A 42 -6.12 -16.20 -11.69
CA LYS A 42 -7.45 -15.96 -11.08
C LYS A 42 -7.62 -14.49 -10.72
N TYR A 43 -8.55 -13.80 -11.38
CA TYR A 43 -8.96 -12.43 -11.02
C TYR A 43 -9.45 -12.37 -9.56
N PHE A 44 -8.52 -12.13 -8.63
CA PHE A 44 -8.65 -11.95 -7.17
C PHE A 44 -10.06 -11.60 -6.63
N ILE A 45 -10.66 -12.53 -5.88
CA ILE A 45 -11.81 -12.27 -4.97
C ILE A 45 -11.25 -11.99 -3.58
N PHE A 46 -11.88 -11.04 -2.90
CA PHE A 46 -11.58 -10.57 -1.55
C PHE A 46 -11.82 -11.62 -0.48
N SER A 47 -10.74 -12.04 0.18
CA SER A 47 -10.59 -12.32 1.61
C SER A 47 -9.32 -13.16 1.77
N CYS A 48 -8.69 -13.16 2.94
CA CYS A 48 -7.59 -14.09 3.23
C CYS A 48 -8.04 -15.59 3.22
N SER A 49 -9.17 -15.94 2.58
CA SER A 49 -9.80 -17.27 2.54
C SER A 49 -10.51 -17.63 1.22
N PHE A 50 -10.51 -16.79 0.18
CA PHE A 50 -11.21 -17.08 -1.09
C PHE A 50 -10.30 -16.98 -2.32
N VAL A 51 -10.41 -17.96 -3.23
CA VAL A 51 -9.69 -18.01 -4.51
C VAL A 51 -10.70 -18.00 -5.67
N SER A 52 -10.35 -17.29 -6.74
CA SER A 52 -11.28 -16.62 -7.68
C SER A 52 -11.86 -17.44 -8.85
N THR A 53 -11.89 -18.78 -8.81
CA THR A 53 -12.41 -19.53 -9.98
C THR A 53 -13.89 -19.29 -10.30
N GLN A 54 -14.67 -18.71 -9.37
CA GLN A 54 -16.12 -18.55 -9.53
C GLN A 54 -16.55 -17.21 -10.15
N LEU A 55 -15.69 -16.18 -10.23
CA LEU A 55 -16.08 -14.88 -10.80
C LEU A 55 -16.29 -14.95 -12.32
N GLU A 56 -15.50 -15.75 -13.05
CA GLU A 56 -15.68 -15.89 -14.51
C GLU A 56 -16.97 -16.65 -14.83
N ASP A 57 -17.27 -17.72 -14.09
CA ASP A 57 -18.47 -18.54 -14.29
C ASP A 57 -19.77 -17.84 -13.85
N ASP A 58 -19.72 -17.02 -12.78
CA ASP A 58 -20.91 -16.34 -12.23
C ASP A 58 -21.09 -14.89 -12.71
N CYS A 59 -20.08 -14.28 -13.35
CA CYS A 59 -20.15 -12.87 -13.77
C CYS A 59 -19.96 -12.60 -15.27
N ILE A 60 -19.68 -13.59 -16.14
CA ILE A 60 -19.55 -13.32 -17.59
C ILE A 60 -20.12 -14.47 -18.43
N PRO A 61 -21.23 -14.24 -19.18
CA PRO A 61 -21.07 -13.82 -20.59
C PRO A 61 -21.98 -12.69 -21.11
N ASP A 62 -22.79 -12.01 -20.29
CA ASP A 62 -23.68 -10.93 -20.76
C ASP A 62 -23.62 -9.68 -19.86
N MET A 63 -22.44 -9.08 -19.81
CA MET A 63 -22.22 -7.80 -19.13
C MET A 63 -22.94 -6.67 -19.89
N GLN A 64 -24.11 -6.23 -19.40
CA GLN A 64 -24.79 -4.98 -19.82
C GLN A 64 -24.50 -3.83 -18.83
N PRO A 65 -24.19 -2.60 -19.28
CA PRO A 65 -23.99 -1.45 -18.40
C PRO A 65 -25.26 -1.19 -17.57
N SER A 66 -25.15 -1.03 -16.25
CA SER A 66 -26.33 -0.68 -15.46
C SER A 66 -26.70 0.80 -15.71
N LEU A 67 -27.80 1.03 -16.43
CA LEU A 67 -28.48 2.33 -16.47
C LEU A 67 -29.62 2.31 -15.45
N SER A 68 -29.47 3.09 -14.38
CA SER A 68 -30.39 3.10 -13.23
C SER A 68 -31.50 4.15 -13.38
N ALA A 69 -32.73 3.81 -13.00
CA ALA A 69 -33.94 4.60 -13.22
C ALA A 69 -34.30 5.61 -12.09
N ASP A 70 -33.59 5.60 -10.96
CA ASP A 70 -34.17 5.99 -9.66
C ASP A 70 -33.28 6.88 -8.75
N GLY A 71 -32.35 7.64 -9.33
CA GLY A 71 -31.90 8.91 -8.73
C GLY A 71 -30.88 8.90 -7.58
N PHE A 72 -30.57 7.79 -6.90
CA PHE A 72 -29.26 7.65 -6.21
C PHE A 72 -28.63 6.33 -6.59
N THR A 73 -27.56 6.39 -7.38
CA THR A 73 -27.11 5.23 -8.13
C THR A 73 -25.58 5.21 -8.17
N PRO A 74 -24.95 4.03 -8.08
CA PRO A 74 -23.51 3.86 -8.29
C PRO A 74 -22.99 4.63 -9.52
N ALA A 75 -23.79 4.70 -10.59
CA ALA A 75 -23.51 5.53 -11.76
C ALA A 75 -23.36 7.03 -11.42
N ARG A 76 -24.20 7.62 -10.55
CA ARG A 76 -24.05 9.02 -10.11
C ARG A 76 -22.77 9.25 -9.32
N VAL A 77 -22.37 8.28 -8.49
CA VAL A 77 -21.09 8.35 -7.75
C VAL A 77 -19.93 8.39 -8.73
N ILE A 78 -19.91 7.45 -9.68
CA ILE A 78 -18.90 7.35 -10.74
C ILE A 78 -18.86 8.61 -11.59
N ILE A 79 -19.99 9.13 -12.05
CA ILE A 79 -20.07 10.37 -12.84
C ILE A 79 -19.47 11.55 -12.08
N LYS A 80 -19.75 11.70 -10.78
CA LYS A 80 -19.16 12.78 -9.97
C LYS A 80 -17.64 12.66 -9.86
N ILE A 81 -17.13 11.44 -9.66
CA ILE A 81 -15.68 11.19 -9.63
C ILE A 81 -15.07 11.50 -11.00
N GLN A 82 -15.66 11.01 -12.10
CA GLN A 82 -15.21 11.28 -13.47
C GLN A 82 -15.21 12.78 -13.80
N GLN A 83 -16.25 13.51 -13.41
CA GLN A 83 -16.32 14.96 -13.59
C GLN A 83 -15.24 15.70 -12.82
N LEU A 84 -14.90 15.24 -11.61
CA LEU A 84 -13.78 15.78 -10.85
C LEU A 84 -12.46 15.55 -11.59
N LEU A 85 -12.22 14.31 -12.03
CA LEU A 85 -11.00 13.92 -12.73
C LEU A 85 -10.84 14.67 -14.05
N GLY A 86 -11.89 14.74 -14.87
CA GLY A 86 -11.86 15.41 -16.16
C GLY A 86 -11.71 16.94 -16.10
N LYS A 87 -11.98 17.57 -14.94
CA LYS A 87 -11.71 19.00 -14.71
C LYS A 87 -10.24 19.26 -14.35
N GLU A 88 -9.56 18.30 -13.73
CA GLU A 88 -8.19 18.46 -13.22
C GLU A 88 -7.14 17.77 -14.10
N SER A 89 -7.51 16.86 -15.01
CA SER A 89 -6.59 16.17 -15.90
C SER A 89 -6.70 16.65 -17.35
N GLU A 90 -5.57 17.01 -17.98
CA GLU A 90 -5.50 17.29 -19.43
C GLU A 90 -5.77 16.03 -20.29
N ASN A 91 -5.65 14.82 -19.70
CA ASN A 91 -5.87 13.55 -20.37
C ASN A 91 -7.25 12.94 -20.01
N ARG A 92 -8.23 13.04 -20.92
CA ARG A 92 -9.58 12.44 -20.79
C ARG A 92 -9.58 10.90 -20.63
N ILE A 93 -8.44 10.24 -20.85
CA ILE A 93 -8.26 8.78 -20.76
C ILE A 93 -8.41 8.28 -19.31
N ALA A 94 -8.07 9.10 -18.30
CA ALA A 94 -8.11 8.70 -16.89
C ALA A 94 -9.53 8.48 -16.34
N ALA A 95 -10.57 8.94 -17.04
CA ALA A 95 -11.97 8.86 -16.62
C ALA A 95 -12.78 7.74 -17.31
N ASN A 96 -12.19 6.99 -18.25
CA ASN A 96 -12.89 5.98 -19.03
C ASN A 96 -12.93 4.64 -18.30
N PHE A 97 -13.94 4.44 -17.46
CA PHE A 97 -14.26 3.16 -16.85
C PHE A 97 -15.78 2.93 -16.88
N MET A 98 -16.19 1.70 -17.16
CA MET A 98 -17.58 1.29 -17.19
C MET A 98 -17.95 0.56 -15.90
N LEU A 99 -19.15 0.81 -15.39
CA LEU A 99 -19.63 0.19 -14.16
C LEU A 99 -20.52 -1.02 -14.47
N TYR A 100 -20.24 -2.16 -13.81
CA TYR A 100 -20.94 -3.41 -14.02
C TYR A 100 -21.35 -4.08 -12.72
N GLU A 101 -22.60 -4.51 -12.68
CA GLU A 101 -23.16 -5.23 -11.56
C GLU A 101 -22.88 -6.74 -11.68
N CYS A 102 -22.49 -7.35 -10.56
CA CYS A 102 -22.23 -8.77 -10.44
C CYS A 102 -23.20 -9.40 -9.41
N GLN A 103 -23.81 -10.53 -9.76
CA GLN A 103 -24.73 -11.24 -8.86
C GLN A 103 -24.02 -12.21 -7.88
N PHE A 104 -22.69 -12.24 -7.90
CA PHE A 104 -21.89 -13.12 -7.04
C PHE A 104 -22.06 -12.78 -5.54
N PRO A 105 -22.39 -13.73 -4.66
CA PRO A 105 -22.64 -13.46 -3.24
C PRO A 105 -21.36 -13.03 -2.51
N GLY A 106 -21.34 -11.80 -1.98
CA GLY A 106 -20.24 -11.31 -1.13
C GLY A 106 -19.83 -9.87 -1.39
N PRO A 107 -18.72 -9.41 -0.77
CA PRO A 107 -18.19 -8.06 -0.94
C PRO A 107 -17.45 -7.92 -2.27
N VAL A 108 -18.18 -7.89 -3.38
CA VAL A 108 -17.59 -7.65 -4.70
C VAL A 108 -17.55 -6.14 -4.94
N PHE A 109 -16.34 -5.60 -4.96
CA PHE A 109 -15.99 -4.29 -5.53
C PHE A 109 -14.63 -4.46 -6.20
N LYS A 110 -14.50 -4.17 -7.49
CA LYS A 110 -13.23 -4.44 -8.17
C LYS A 110 -13.00 -3.66 -9.46
N ALA A 111 -11.85 -3.01 -9.55
CA ALA A 111 -11.26 -2.56 -10.81
C ALA A 111 -10.67 -3.71 -11.64
N VAL A 112 -11.14 -3.91 -12.87
CA VAL A 112 -10.62 -4.90 -13.83
C VAL A 112 -10.46 -4.31 -15.23
N MET A 113 -9.53 -4.83 -16.03
CA MET A 113 -9.29 -4.39 -17.41
C MET A 113 -9.27 -5.59 -18.36
N THR A 114 -9.97 -5.50 -19.50
CA THR A 114 -10.01 -6.57 -20.50
C THR A 114 -8.71 -6.71 -21.29
N ARG A 115 -8.41 -7.94 -21.71
CA ARG A 115 -7.15 -8.31 -22.38
C ARG A 115 -7.01 -7.82 -23.82
N GLY A 116 -8.12 -7.52 -24.52
CA GLY A 116 -8.12 -7.23 -25.96
C GLY A 116 -8.21 -5.75 -26.30
N ASP A 117 -9.22 -5.07 -25.76
CA ASP A 117 -9.56 -3.67 -26.06
C ASP A 117 -9.12 -2.68 -24.96
N SER A 118 -8.49 -3.18 -23.88
CA SER A 118 -8.08 -2.40 -22.71
C SER A 118 -9.23 -1.63 -22.04
N THR A 119 -10.47 -2.11 -22.21
CA THR A 119 -11.63 -1.53 -21.55
C THR A 119 -11.54 -1.73 -20.05
N ARG A 120 -11.75 -0.64 -19.30
CA ARG A 120 -11.67 -0.62 -17.83
C ARG A 120 -13.06 -0.75 -17.24
N TYR A 121 -13.22 -1.70 -16.34
CA TYR A 121 -14.47 -1.99 -15.66
C TYR A 121 -14.31 -1.83 -14.16
N ILE A 122 -15.38 -1.37 -13.51
CA ILE A 122 -15.56 -1.47 -12.07
C ILE A 122 -16.72 -2.43 -11.84
N LEU A 123 -16.43 -3.57 -11.24
CA LEU A 123 -17.39 -4.60 -10.86
C LEU A 123 -17.91 -4.30 -9.46
N TYR A 124 -19.21 -4.50 -9.22
CA TYR A 124 -19.77 -4.37 -7.88
C TYR A 124 -20.97 -5.29 -7.65
N ASN A 125 -21.20 -5.73 -6.41
CA ASN A 125 -22.45 -6.39 -6.04
C ASN A 125 -23.45 -5.36 -5.48
N ARG A 126 -24.59 -5.19 -6.18
CA ARG A 126 -25.65 -4.25 -5.79
C ARG A 126 -26.28 -4.58 -4.45
N SER A 127 -26.71 -5.83 -4.23
CA SER A 127 -27.34 -6.26 -2.97
C SER A 127 -26.43 -6.04 -1.77
N TYR A 128 -25.12 -6.26 -1.93
CA TYR A 128 -24.14 -6.03 -0.88
C TYR A 128 -23.92 -4.53 -0.64
N LEU A 129 -23.75 -3.75 -1.70
CA LEU A 129 -23.62 -2.29 -1.60
C LEU A 129 -24.83 -1.67 -0.91
N ASP A 130 -26.04 -2.08 -1.27
CA ASP A 130 -27.27 -1.56 -0.67
C ASP A 130 -27.35 -1.87 0.82
N LYS A 131 -26.88 -3.05 1.26
CA LYS A 131 -26.76 -3.39 2.69
C LYS A 131 -25.75 -2.52 3.43
N LEU A 132 -24.64 -2.16 2.78
CA LEU A 132 -23.64 -1.27 3.37
C LEU A 132 -24.19 0.15 3.50
N VAL A 133 -24.79 0.69 2.44
CA VAL A 133 -25.35 2.05 2.42
C VAL A 133 -26.51 2.19 3.40
N ALA A 134 -27.45 1.24 3.42
CA ALA A 134 -28.62 1.29 4.32
C ALA A 134 -28.25 1.30 5.81
N LYS A 135 -27.10 0.74 6.17
CA LYS A 135 -26.58 0.74 7.55
C LYS A 135 -25.68 1.93 7.87
N ASN A 136 -25.31 2.72 6.86
CA ASN A 136 -24.34 3.79 6.97
C ASN A 136 -24.82 5.02 6.19
N THR A 137 -23.93 5.71 5.48
CA THR A 137 -24.23 6.89 4.66
C THR A 137 -23.91 6.62 3.20
N ASP A 138 -24.49 7.41 2.30
CA ASP A 138 -24.17 7.40 0.87
C ASP A 138 -22.67 7.57 0.59
N TRP A 139 -21.92 8.20 1.51
CA TRP A 139 -20.47 8.36 1.43
C TRP A 139 -19.70 7.05 1.45
N VAL A 140 -20.29 5.96 1.97
CA VAL A 140 -19.70 4.62 1.86
C VAL A 140 -19.52 4.23 0.40
N ALA A 141 -20.54 4.49 -0.43
CA ALA A 141 -20.45 4.22 -1.87
C ALA A 141 -19.38 5.11 -2.53
N PHE A 142 -19.32 6.40 -2.18
CA PHE A 142 -18.28 7.30 -2.69
C PHE A 142 -16.87 6.84 -2.32
N ALA A 143 -16.64 6.45 -1.07
CA ALA A 143 -15.32 6.03 -0.60
C ALA A 143 -14.87 4.72 -1.27
N ILE A 144 -15.77 3.75 -1.40
CA ILE A 144 -15.50 2.47 -2.08
C ILE A 144 -15.22 2.70 -3.57
N PHE A 145 -16.09 3.43 -4.27
CA PHE A 145 -15.88 3.66 -5.70
C PHE A 145 -14.67 4.55 -5.99
N ALA A 146 -14.36 5.53 -5.15
CA ALA A 146 -13.15 6.33 -5.30
C ALA A 146 -11.88 5.47 -5.16
N HIS A 147 -11.89 4.48 -4.25
CA HIS A 147 -10.80 3.51 -4.13
C HIS A 147 -10.65 2.65 -5.40
N GLU A 148 -11.74 2.08 -5.93
CA GLU A 148 -11.70 1.31 -7.18
C GLU A 148 -11.23 2.13 -8.38
N VAL A 149 -11.68 3.39 -8.48
CA VAL A 149 -11.19 4.32 -9.49
C VAL A 149 -9.69 4.59 -9.30
N GLY A 150 -9.21 4.68 -8.05
CA GLY A 150 -7.79 4.81 -7.73
C GLY A 150 -6.94 3.68 -8.33
N HIS A 151 -7.39 2.43 -8.26
CA HIS A 151 -6.69 1.31 -8.90
C HIS A 151 -6.53 1.47 -10.41
N HIS A 152 -7.55 1.97 -11.11
CA HIS A 152 -7.45 2.27 -12.54
C HIS A 152 -6.58 3.48 -12.85
N PHE A 153 -6.72 4.54 -12.04
CA PHE A 153 -6.00 5.78 -12.21
C PHE A 153 -4.48 5.58 -12.06
N LEU A 154 -4.09 4.78 -11.07
CA LEU A 154 -2.70 4.49 -10.72
C LEU A 154 -2.10 3.31 -11.50
N GLY A 155 -2.88 2.71 -12.41
CA GLY A 155 -2.39 1.63 -13.26
C GLY A 155 -2.25 0.28 -12.57
N HIS A 156 -2.86 0.09 -11.39
CA HIS A 156 -2.81 -1.17 -10.64
C HIS A 156 -3.52 -2.32 -11.37
N SER A 157 -4.45 -1.99 -12.26
CA SER A 157 -5.18 -2.92 -13.13
C SER A 157 -4.42 -3.30 -14.41
N MET A 158 -3.23 -2.72 -14.67
CA MET A 158 -2.37 -3.11 -15.80
C MET A 158 -1.59 -4.40 -15.49
N ARG A 159 -1.46 -5.27 -16.50
CA ARG A 159 -0.79 -6.57 -16.37
C ARG A 159 0.68 -6.42 -16.73
N SER A 160 1.60 -6.64 -15.78
CA SER A 160 3.03 -6.60 -16.12
C SER A 160 4.00 -7.35 -15.20
N GLN A 161 3.67 -7.77 -13.97
CA GLN A 161 4.69 -8.35 -13.07
C GLN A 161 4.11 -9.40 -12.12
N SER A 162 4.94 -10.37 -11.72
CA SER A 162 4.66 -11.29 -10.62
C SER A 162 4.31 -10.49 -9.36
N LEU A 163 3.04 -10.48 -8.99
CA LEU A 163 2.54 -9.70 -7.87
C LEU A 163 2.93 -10.40 -6.57
N THR A 164 3.55 -9.68 -5.63
CA THR A 164 3.78 -10.20 -4.27
C THR A 164 2.73 -9.66 -3.32
N TYR A 165 2.55 -10.31 -2.17
CA TYR A 165 1.65 -9.80 -1.13
C TYR A 165 2.03 -8.38 -0.69
N ALA A 166 3.32 -8.06 -0.63
CA ALA A 166 3.79 -6.72 -0.30
C ALA A 166 3.39 -5.68 -1.34
N ILE A 167 3.54 -5.97 -2.64
CA ILE A 167 3.13 -5.06 -3.71
C ILE A 167 1.60 -4.90 -3.74
N SER A 168 0.86 -5.98 -3.51
CA SER A 168 -0.61 -5.91 -3.41
C SER A 168 -1.05 -4.95 -2.31
N ARG A 169 -0.50 -5.11 -1.09
CA ARG A 169 -0.81 -4.21 0.04
C ARG A 169 -0.44 -2.76 -0.23
N GLN A 170 0.68 -2.53 -0.92
CA GLN A 170 1.09 -1.18 -1.30
C GLN A 170 0.05 -0.53 -2.23
N ARG A 171 -0.41 -1.25 -3.27
CA ARG A 171 -1.44 -0.77 -4.21
C ARG A 171 -2.76 -0.45 -3.52
N GLU A 172 -3.14 -1.20 -2.50
CA GLU A 172 -4.32 -0.91 -1.66
C GLU A 172 -4.17 0.41 -0.91
N LEU A 173 -3.01 0.65 -0.27
CA LEU A 173 -2.76 1.91 0.44
C LEU A 173 -2.74 3.11 -0.51
N GLU A 174 -2.27 2.91 -1.73
CA GLU A 174 -2.22 3.94 -2.76
C GLU A 174 -3.63 4.31 -3.25
N ALA A 175 -4.48 3.30 -3.46
CA ALA A 175 -5.89 3.51 -3.77
C ALA A 175 -6.66 4.14 -2.58
N ASP A 176 -6.34 3.78 -1.34
CA ASP A 176 -6.90 4.38 -0.12
C ASP A 176 -6.53 5.87 0.01
N PHE A 177 -5.26 6.22 -0.23
CA PHE A 177 -4.82 7.62 -0.27
C PHE A 177 -5.53 8.40 -1.38
N PHE A 178 -5.65 7.83 -2.58
CA PHE A 178 -6.42 8.44 -3.66
C PHE A 178 -7.88 8.66 -3.27
N SER A 179 -8.51 7.67 -2.62
CA SER A 179 -9.89 7.81 -2.13
C SER A 179 -10.03 8.99 -1.16
N GLY A 180 -9.13 9.13 -0.19
CA GLY A 180 -9.12 10.27 0.74
C GLY A 180 -9.06 11.62 0.03
N TYR A 181 -8.17 11.75 -0.97
CA TYR A 181 -8.05 12.95 -1.81
C TYR A 181 -9.36 13.28 -2.54
N ILE A 182 -9.98 12.28 -3.18
CA ILE A 182 -11.23 12.45 -3.93
C ILE A 182 -12.36 12.89 -3.00
N ILE A 183 -12.52 12.26 -1.83
CA ILE A 183 -13.59 12.62 -0.90
C ILE A 183 -13.44 14.04 -0.39
N LYS A 184 -12.22 14.49 -0.08
CA LYS A 184 -11.95 15.89 0.28
C LYS A 184 -12.31 16.85 -0.86
N LYS A 185 -11.93 16.53 -2.10
CA LYS A 185 -12.27 17.33 -3.28
C LYS A 185 -13.77 17.41 -3.56
N LEU A 186 -14.51 16.35 -3.21
CA LEU A 186 -15.98 16.33 -3.22
C LEU A 186 -16.62 17.04 -2.02
N LYS A 187 -15.82 17.72 -1.19
CA LYS A 187 -16.25 18.46 0.03
C LYS A 187 -16.82 17.55 1.13
N GLY A 188 -16.42 16.27 1.15
CA GLY A 188 -16.72 15.36 2.25
C GLY A 188 -15.86 15.62 3.49
N THR A 189 -16.30 15.11 4.64
CA THR A 189 -15.52 15.11 5.89
C THR A 189 -14.50 13.96 5.89
N LEU A 190 -13.55 13.95 6.84
CA LEU A 190 -12.65 12.81 7.03
C LEU A 190 -13.43 11.53 7.38
N GLN A 191 -14.46 11.64 8.22
CA GLN A 191 -15.34 10.52 8.55
C GLN A 191 -16.04 9.95 7.30
N ASN A 192 -16.43 10.80 6.36
CA ASN A 192 -16.98 10.34 5.08
C ASN A 192 -15.94 9.55 4.28
N ALA A 193 -14.67 9.97 4.30
CA ALA A 193 -13.58 9.29 3.59
C ALA A 193 -13.27 7.91 4.19
N GLU A 194 -13.31 7.81 5.52
CA GLU A 194 -13.06 6.57 6.25
C GLU A 194 -14.23 5.58 6.19
N SER A 195 -15.43 6.07 5.86
CA SER A 195 -16.69 5.31 5.95
C SER A 195 -16.70 3.99 5.17
N GLY A 196 -16.05 3.94 4.00
CA GLY A 196 -15.91 2.71 3.20
C GLY A 196 -15.17 1.60 3.96
N ILE A 197 -13.98 1.92 4.48
CA ILE A 197 -13.15 0.99 5.26
C ILE A 197 -13.78 0.67 6.61
N MET A 198 -14.52 1.62 7.20
CA MET A 198 -15.25 1.39 8.44
C MET A 198 -16.40 0.39 8.26
N ALA A 199 -17.10 0.43 7.12
CA ALA A 199 -18.26 -0.42 6.82
C ALA A 199 -17.88 -1.85 6.42
N VAL A 200 -16.69 -2.06 5.86
CA VAL A 200 -16.17 -3.39 5.49
C VAL A 200 -15.41 -4.00 6.68
N ASN A 201 -15.79 -5.21 7.10
CA ASN A 201 -15.27 -5.85 8.33
C ASN A 201 -14.21 -6.94 8.09
N ASN A 202 -13.73 -7.15 6.87
CA ASN A 202 -12.87 -8.27 6.49
C ASN A 202 -11.37 -7.89 6.40
N HIS A 203 -10.87 -7.06 7.31
CA HIS A 203 -9.45 -6.65 7.33
C HIS A 203 -8.59 -7.62 8.15
N PRO A 204 -7.35 -7.93 7.73
CA PRO A 204 -6.47 -8.80 8.50
C PRO A 204 -6.05 -8.14 9.82
N THR A 205 -5.73 -8.98 10.81
CA THR A 205 -4.99 -8.55 12.00
C THR A 205 -3.51 -8.34 11.66
N PRO A 206 -2.73 -7.61 12.47
CA PRO A 206 -1.30 -7.39 12.23
C PRO A 206 -0.50 -8.69 12.04
N GLU A 207 -0.87 -9.75 12.74
CA GLU A 207 -0.18 -11.06 12.71
C GLU A 207 -0.44 -11.80 11.39
N LEU A 208 -1.59 -11.55 10.75
CA LEU A 208 -2.02 -12.20 9.50
C LEU A 208 -1.71 -11.36 8.25
N GLU A 209 -1.34 -10.09 8.42
CA GLU A 209 -1.18 -9.13 7.32
C GLU A 209 -0.14 -9.58 6.28
N ALA A 210 0.98 -10.18 6.72
CA ALA A 210 2.09 -10.56 5.84
C ALA A 210 1.68 -11.53 4.72
N GLY A 211 0.76 -12.46 5.02
CA GLY A 211 0.22 -13.45 4.08
C GLY A 211 -1.09 -13.04 3.41
N CYS A 212 -1.51 -11.77 3.54
CA CYS A 212 -2.75 -11.28 2.94
C CYS A 212 -2.48 -10.14 1.94
N THR A 213 -3.33 -10.06 0.92
CA THR A 213 -3.27 -9.04 -0.14
C THR A 213 -3.65 -7.64 0.34
N HIS A 214 -4.25 -7.53 1.53
CA HIS A 214 -4.77 -6.30 2.11
C HIS A 214 -3.98 -5.88 3.35
N PRO A 215 -3.78 -4.56 3.55
CA PRO A 215 -3.24 -4.03 4.80
C PRO A 215 -4.26 -4.16 5.95
N THR A 216 -3.79 -4.00 7.19
CA THR A 216 -4.68 -3.86 8.36
C THR A 216 -5.57 -2.62 8.23
N LYS A 217 -6.77 -2.68 8.84
CA LYS A 217 -7.71 -1.54 8.88
C LYS A 217 -7.04 -0.23 9.33
N ALA A 218 -6.18 -0.29 10.33
CA ALA A 218 -5.46 0.86 10.84
C ALA A 218 -4.56 1.52 9.77
N LYS A 219 -3.79 0.71 9.02
CA LYS A 219 -2.92 1.23 7.94
C LYS A 219 -3.74 1.86 6.81
N ARG A 220 -4.88 1.26 6.46
CA ARG A 220 -5.80 1.78 5.45
C ARG A 220 -6.37 3.14 5.84
N LEU A 221 -6.86 3.28 7.09
CA LEU A 221 -7.37 4.55 7.61
C LEU A 221 -6.29 5.66 7.59
N ILE A 222 -5.06 5.34 8.00
CA ILE A 222 -3.94 6.29 7.94
C ILE A 222 -3.66 6.75 6.49
N ALA A 223 -3.72 5.84 5.51
CA ALA A 223 -3.53 6.21 4.11
C ALA A 223 -4.64 7.15 3.60
N ILE A 224 -5.91 6.86 3.95
CA ILE A 224 -7.06 7.73 3.66
C ILE A 224 -6.87 9.12 4.25
N GLU A 225 -6.51 9.20 5.53
CA GLU A 225 -6.29 10.49 6.21
C GLU A 225 -5.17 11.30 5.54
N LYS A 226 -4.06 10.65 5.19
CA LYS A 226 -2.95 11.30 4.46
C LYS A 226 -3.44 11.89 3.13
N GLY A 227 -4.18 11.11 2.35
CA GLY A 227 -4.74 11.57 1.07
C GLY A 227 -5.75 12.71 1.24
N TYR A 228 -6.60 12.63 2.27
CA TYR A 228 -7.57 13.67 2.63
C TYR A 228 -6.88 15.00 2.95
N ASN A 229 -5.82 14.94 3.75
CA ASN A 229 -5.05 16.12 4.16
C ASN A 229 -4.14 16.66 3.04
N PHE A 230 -3.71 15.80 2.11
CA PHE A 230 -2.86 16.16 0.98
C PHE A 230 -3.46 17.29 0.14
N VAL A 231 -4.80 17.35 -0.02
CA VAL A 231 -5.49 18.41 -0.79
C VAL A 231 -5.14 19.83 -0.33
N ASN A 232 -4.79 20.02 0.94
CA ASN A 232 -4.46 21.34 1.48
C ASN A 232 -3.02 21.77 1.15
N GLN A 233 -2.20 20.90 0.55
CA GLN A 233 -0.82 21.21 0.19
C GLN A 233 -0.76 22.02 -1.12
N PRO A 234 0.16 22.98 -1.25
CA PRO A 234 0.29 23.78 -2.48
C PRO A 234 0.56 22.96 -3.75
N ALA A 235 1.19 21.80 -3.62
CA ALA A 235 1.51 20.89 -4.72
C ALA A 235 0.42 19.83 -4.98
N ALA A 236 -0.74 19.92 -4.34
CA ALA A 236 -1.78 18.90 -4.44
C ALA A 236 -2.52 18.97 -5.77
N SER A 237 -2.23 18.01 -6.64
CA SER A 237 -2.88 17.85 -7.94
C SER A 237 -2.98 16.37 -8.32
N LEU A 238 -3.83 16.05 -9.29
CA LEU A 238 -3.89 14.70 -9.86
C LEU A 238 -2.56 14.28 -10.50
N ASN A 239 -1.74 15.22 -10.99
CA ASN A 239 -0.42 14.90 -11.54
C ASN A 239 0.57 14.43 -10.44
N SER A 240 0.35 14.81 -9.19
CA SER A 240 1.20 14.39 -8.07
C SER A 240 1.10 12.89 -7.78
N PHE A 241 0.06 12.23 -8.29
CA PHE A 241 -0.17 10.78 -8.16
C PHE A 241 0.68 9.95 -9.12
N PHE A 242 1.35 10.54 -10.12
CA PHE A 242 2.34 9.81 -10.92
C PHE A 242 3.57 9.38 -10.09
N ASN A 243 3.78 9.98 -8.91
CA ASN A 243 4.82 9.62 -7.94
C ASN A 243 4.24 9.23 -6.58
N ILE A 244 3.02 8.65 -6.56
CA ILE A 244 2.26 8.39 -5.32
C ILE A 244 3.01 7.52 -4.31
N ASP A 245 3.93 6.68 -4.79
CA ASP A 245 4.87 5.90 -4.00
C ASP A 245 5.60 6.72 -2.94
N SER A 246 5.92 7.99 -3.23
CA SER A 246 6.58 8.92 -2.29
C SER A 246 5.63 9.50 -1.24
N LEU A 247 4.31 9.50 -1.50
CA LEU A 247 3.27 10.11 -0.68
C LEU A 247 2.59 9.10 0.25
N VAL A 248 2.47 7.85 -0.19
CA VAL A 248 1.65 6.81 0.47
C VAL A 248 2.42 5.99 1.49
N ARG A 249 3.72 5.75 1.25
CA ARG A 249 4.50 4.80 2.06
C ARG A 249 4.40 5.12 3.55
N SER A 250 3.90 4.13 4.28
CA SER A 250 3.73 4.13 5.74
C SER A 250 5.04 3.87 6.48
N GLU A 251 6.12 3.54 5.79
CA GLU A 251 7.48 3.63 6.33
C GLU A 251 8.08 4.99 5.93
N GLY A 252 8.20 5.92 6.88
CA GLY A 252 9.00 7.12 6.67
C GLY A 252 10.44 6.75 6.33
N ILE A 253 11.16 7.63 5.64
CA ILE A 253 12.60 7.45 5.32
C ILE A 253 13.39 7.02 6.55
N GLU A 254 13.04 7.55 7.72
CA GLU A 254 13.61 7.18 9.01
C GLU A 254 13.38 5.70 9.39
N GLN A 255 12.19 5.15 9.17
CA GLN A 255 11.92 3.73 9.42
C GLN A 255 12.63 2.84 8.41
N LEU A 256 12.68 3.24 7.14
CA LEU A 256 13.45 2.55 6.11
C LEU A 256 14.94 2.51 6.46
N LEU A 257 15.48 3.62 6.95
CA LEU A 257 16.86 3.71 7.44
C LEU A 257 17.07 2.85 8.69
N ASN A 258 16.14 2.84 9.64
CA ASN A 258 16.22 2.00 10.83
C ASN A 258 16.24 0.51 10.46
N ARG A 259 15.43 0.10 9.47
CA ARG A 259 15.42 -1.27 8.94
C ARG A 259 16.73 -1.60 8.22
N THR A 260 17.26 -0.68 7.41
CA THR A 260 18.60 -0.83 6.82
C THR A 260 19.67 -1.03 7.91
N ASN A 261 19.60 -0.25 9.00
CA ASN A 261 20.51 -0.38 10.14
C ASN A 261 20.32 -1.72 10.86
N GLN A 262 19.09 -2.20 11.03
CA GLN A 262 18.83 -3.53 11.59
C GLN A 262 19.43 -4.64 10.72
N LEU A 263 19.27 -4.58 9.40
CA LEU A 263 19.90 -5.52 8.46
C LEU A 263 21.42 -5.49 8.60
N TYR A 264 22.02 -4.31 8.76
CA TYR A 264 23.44 -4.15 9.03
C TYR A 264 23.87 -4.81 10.36
N GLN A 265 23.14 -4.59 11.45
CA GLN A 265 23.43 -5.21 12.76
C GLN A 265 23.29 -6.75 12.72
N LEU A 266 22.33 -7.25 11.93
CA LEU A 266 22.14 -8.68 11.67
C LEU A 266 23.14 -9.27 10.66
N GLN A 267 24.14 -8.48 10.22
CA GLN A 267 25.16 -8.86 9.25
C GLN A 267 24.62 -9.27 7.86
N LYS A 268 23.37 -8.88 7.54
CA LYS A 268 22.74 -9.10 6.23
C LYS A 268 23.13 -7.98 5.26
N PHE A 269 24.43 -7.84 5.01
CA PHE A 269 24.99 -6.65 4.35
C PHE A 269 24.51 -6.46 2.90
N GLN A 270 24.33 -7.52 2.12
CA GLN A 270 23.81 -7.39 0.75
C GLN A 270 22.38 -6.87 0.74
N GLN A 271 21.51 -7.40 1.61
CA GLN A 271 20.13 -6.92 1.73
C GLN A 271 20.08 -5.46 2.22
N ALA A 272 20.98 -5.08 3.13
CA ALA A 272 21.11 -3.69 3.56
C ALA A 272 21.53 -2.76 2.40
N LEU A 273 22.42 -3.23 1.52
CA LEU A 273 22.88 -2.49 0.34
C LEU A 273 21.74 -2.30 -0.66
N ASP A 274 21.04 -3.37 -1.01
CA ASP A 274 19.91 -3.31 -1.94
C ASP A 274 18.82 -2.37 -1.41
N GLN A 275 18.55 -2.43 -0.10
CA GLN A 275 17.56 -1.57 0.52
C GLN A 275 17.98 -0.09 0.51
N ILE A 276 19.23 0.23 0.86
CA ILE A 276 19.68 1.63 0.92
C ILE A 276 19.80 2.28 -0.47
N ASP A 277 20.15 1.52 -1.51
CA ASP A 277 20.21 2.03 -2.88
C ASP A 277 18.83 2.49 -3.37
N ASN A 278 17.77 1.76 -3.00
CA ASN A 278 16.39 2.13 -3.31
C ASN A 278 15.87 3.38 -2.55
N LEU A 279 16.65 3.94 -1.62
CA LEU A 279 16.27 5.15 -0.88
C LEU A 279 16.74 6.43 -1.57
N PHE A 280 17.75 6.39 -2.43
CA PHE A 280 18.38 7.60 -2.99
C PHE A 280 17.39 8.49 -3.75
N ASP A 281 16.47 7.88 -4.50
CA ASP A 281 15.46 8.61 -5.29
C ASP A 281 14.29 9.13 -4.44
N ARG A 282 14.30 8.86 -3.12
CA ARG A 282 13.17 9.09 -2.21
C ARG A 282 13.48 10.06 -1.08
N VAL A 283 14.72 10.51 -0.97
CA VAL A 283 15.15 11.40 0.12
C VAL A 283 15.32 12.84 -0.36
N SER A 284 15.08 13.78 0.54
CA SER A 284 15.38 15.18 0.28
C SER A 284 16.88 15.48 0.42
N SER A 285 17.32 16.62 -0.10
CA SER A 285 18.75 16.97 -0.18
C SER A 285 19.46 16.98 1.19
N ASN A 286 18.74 17.25 2.27
CA ASN A 286 19.29 17.26 3.64
C ASN A 286 19.60 15.84 4.19
N GLN A 287 18.98 14.80 3.64
CA GLN A 287 19.10 13.40 4.06
C GLN A 287 20.16 12.63 3.25
N LEU A 288 20.44 13.09 2.02
CA LEU A 288 21.45 12.49 1.12
C LEU A 288 22.82 12.25 1.79
N PRO A 289 23.40 13.17 2.59
CA PRO A 289 24.70 12.93 3.22
C PRO A 289 24.71 11.67 4.11
N MET A 290 23.63 11.45 4.87
CA MET A 290 23.51 10.32 5.77
C MET A 290 23.35 9.01 5.01
N LEU A 291 22.58 9.01 3.90
CA LEU A 291 22.44 7.83 3.05
C LEU A 291 23.79 7.41 2.43
N TYR A 292 24.55 8.36 1.90
CA TYR A 292 25.89 8.09 1.38
C TYR A 292 26.81 7.52 2.48
N ASN A 293 26.82 8.11 3.68
CA ASN A 293 27.62 7.59 4.80
C ASN A 293 27.24 6.15 5.17
N ASN A 294 25.95 5.87 5.34
CA ASN A 294 25.47 4.54 5.71
C ASN A 294 25.73 3.51 4.60
N ARG A 295 25.60 3.88 3.33
CA ARG A 295 25.93 3.01 2.20
C ARG A 295 27.42 2.69 2.17
N GLY A 296 28.27 3.68 2.45
CA GLY A 296 29.71 3.49 2.61
C GLY A 296 30.05 2.44 3.67
N LEU A 297 29.42 2.53 4.85
CA LEU A 297 29.61 1.55 5.93
C LEU A 297 29.17 0.14 5.53
N ILE A 298 28.04 0.00 4.82
CA ILE A 298 27.55 -1.28 4.31
C ILE A 298 28.55 -1.88 3.30
N LYS A 299 28.99 -1.07 2.34
CA LYS A 299 29.99 -1.48 1.32
C LYS A 299 31.32 -1.91 1.94
N LEU A 300 31.74 -1.27 3.03
CA LEU A 300 32.92 -1.71 3.78
C LEU A 300 32.79 -3.12 4.36
N LYS A 301 31.60 -3.49 4.84
CA LYS A 301 31.35 -4.85 5.34
C LYS A 301 31.29 -5.88 4.23
N LEU A 302 31.01 -5.45 2.99
CA LEU A 302 31.07 -6.25 1.77
C LEU A 302 32.47 -6.24 1.11
N ASN A 303 33.50 -5.71 1.77
CA ASN A 303 34.86 -5.54 1.24
C ASN A 303 34.96 -4.65 -0.02
N GLN A 304 33.95 -3.83 -0.30
CA GLN A 304 33.93 -2.88 -1.43
C GLN A 304 34.56 -1.53 -1.03
N GLN A 305 35.86 -1.55 -0.73
CA GLN A 305 36.56 -0.44 -0.08
C GLN A 305 36.62 0.84 -0.93
N ILE A 306 36.89 0.71 -2.25
CA ILE A 306 36.95 1.86 -3.16
C ILE A 306 35.58 2.54 -3.28
N SER A 307 34.53 1.75 -3.52
CA SER A 307 33.15 2.26 -3.63
C SER A 307 32.65 2.88 -2.31
N ALA A 308 33.10 2.37 -1.16
CA ALA A 308 32.79 2.99 0.13
C ALA A 308 33.49 4.35 0.30
N LEU A 309 34.73 4.47 -0.15
CA LEU A 309 35.47 5.74 -0.10
C LEU A 309 34.78 6.83 -0.93
N GLU A 310 34.28 6.47 -2.12
CA GLU A 310 33.49 7.39 -2.97
C GLU A 310 32.23 7.89 -2.27
N ASP A 311 31.52 7.00 -1.57
CA ASP A 311 30.31 7.36 -0.84
C ASP A 311 30.62 8.29 0.35
N PHE A 312 31.69 8.02 1.11
CA PHE A 312 32.11 8.95 2.16
C PHE A 312 32.52 10.33 1.61
N ASN A 313 33.16 10.37 0.44
CA ASN A 313 33.48 11.63 -0.23
C ASN A 313 32.22 12.42 -0.58
N LYS A 314 31.18 11.75 -1.13
CA LYS A 314 29.89 12.38 -1.45
C LYS A 314 29.20 12.90 -0.18
N ALA A 315 29.20 12.12 0.90
CA ALA A 315 28.62 12.55 2.18
C ALA A 315 29.26 13.85 2.71
N ILE A 316 30.60 13.92 2.72
CA ILE A 316 31.36 15.09 3.18
C ILE A 316 31.17 16.28 2.26
N MET A 317 31.10 16.07 0.95
CA MET A 317 30.90 17.13 -0.04
C MET A 317 29.55 17.84 0.17
N ILE A 318 28.50 17.08 0.50
CA ILE A 318 27.16 17.63 0.73
C ILE A 318 27.05 18.24 2.13
N ASN A 319 27.63 17.61 3.15
CA ASN A 319 27.64 18.13 4.53
C ASN A 319 29.00 17.97 5.22
N LYS A 320 29.75 19.07 5.26
CA LYS A 320 31.10 19.17 5.83
C LYS A 320 31.15 19.38 7.36
N ASN A 321 29.99 19.47 8.02
CA ASN A 321 29.91 19.81 9.45
C ASN A 321 29.60 18.60 10.34
N ARG A 322 29.59 17.38 9.79
CA ARG A 322 29.33 16.15 10.55
C ARG A 322 30.62 15.43 10.85
N ALA A 323 30.99 15.35 12.13
CA ALA A 323 32.24 14.71 12.53
C ALA A 323 32.35 13.23 12.12
N GLU A 324 31.23 12.51 12.20
CA GLU A 324 31.13 11.08 11.89
C GLU A 324 31.61 10.75 10.47
N PHE A 325 31.31 11.60 9.49
CA PHE A 325 31.65 11.32 8.09
C PHE A 325 33.17 11.35 7.87
N PHE A 326 33.86 12.31 8.50
CA PHE A 326 35.32 12.38 8.47
C PHE A 326 35.96 11.24 9.25
N GLU A 327 35.36 10.81 10.36
CA GLU A 327 35.85 9.68 11.14
C GLU A 327 35.77 8.38 10.33
N ASN A 328 34.63 8.09 9.70
CA ASN A 328 34.44 6.89 8.87
C ASN A 328 35.41 6.86 7.69
N ARG A 329 35.59 8.00 7.00
CA ARG A 329 36.56 8.10 5.89
C ARG A 329 38.01 7.95 6.38
N GLY A 330 38.37 8.60 7.48
CA GLY A 330 39.71 8.54 8.06
C GLY A 330 40.09 7.12 8.48
N GLN A 331 39.19 6.41 9.16
CA GLN A 331 39.38 5.01 9.55
C GLN A 331 39.58 4.08 8.35
N LEU A 332 38.78 4.27 7.29
CA LEU A 332 38.96 3.52 6.04
C LEU A 332 40.33 3.78 5.42
N LYS A 333 40.75 5.04 5.31
CA LYS A 333 42.07 5.40 4.75
C LYS A 333 43.22 4.81 5.57
N THR A 334 43.13 4.78 6.90
CA THR A 334 44.12 4.11 7.75
C THR A 334 44.18 2.61 7.46
N LYS A 335 43.04 1.95 7.27
CA LYS A 335 42.99 0.51 6.94
C LYS A 335 43.56 0.19 5.55
N LEU A 336 43.45 1.12 4.61
CA LEU A 336 43.98 1.00 3.25
C LEU A 336 45.47 1.39 3.13
N ALA A 337 46.08 1.88 4.21
CA ALA A 337 47.42 2.42 4.17
C ALA A 337 48.47 1.31 4.08
N ASN A 338 48.78 0.91 2.84
CA ASN A 338 50.08 0.32 2.52
C ASN A 338 51.02 1.33 1.85
N GLU A 339 50.59 2.34 1.07
CA GLU A 339 51.58 3.18 0.35
C GLU A 339 51.38 4.71 0.23
N ILE A 340 50.19 5.35 0.37
CA ILE A 340 50.08 6.82 0.05
C ILE A 340 49.15 7.67 0.97
N ASN A 341 48.35 7.11 1.87
CA ASN A 341 47.20 7.84 2.46
C ASN A 341 47.19 8.12 3.98
N LEU A 342 48.30 7.94 4.69
CA LEU A 342 48.37 8.16 6.15
C LEU A 342 48.16 9.62 6.55
N GLU A 343 48.73 10.58 5.81
CA GLU A 343 48.55 12.02 6.09
C GLU A 343 47.11 12.46 5.87
N GLU A 344 46.46 11.99 4.80
CA GLU A 344 45.05 12.30 4.54
C GLU A 344 44.12 11.69 5.60
N ALA A 345 44.41 10.46 6.04
CA ALA A 345 43.68 9.84 7.14
C ALA A 345 43.80 10.65 8.43
N GLN A 346 45.01 11.09 8.77
CA GLN A 346 45.26 11.94 9.94
C GLN A 346 44.53 13.28 9.84
N LYS A 347 44.49 13.89 8.65
CA LYS A 347 43.75 15.13 8.39
C LYS A 347 42.25 14.95 8.63
N ASP A 348 41.67 13.87 8.13
CA ASP A 348 40.26 13.55 8.34
C ASP A 348 39.94 13.31 9.82
N LEU A 349 40.75 12.50 10.51
CA LEU A 349 40.58 12.22 11.94
C LEU A 349 40.76 13.48 12.80
N LYS A 350 41.68 14.38 12.44
CA LYS A 350 41.84 15.69 13.10
C LYS A 350 40.61 16.56 12.90
N LYS A 351 40.06 16.62 11.69
CA LYS A 351 38.85 17.38 11.39
C LYS A 351 37.63 16.84 12.15
N ALA A 352 37.48 15.51 12.23
CA ALA A 352 36.44 14.87 13.03
C ALA A 352 36.53 15.29 14.51
N LYS A 353 37.73 15.25 15.11
CA LYS A 353 37.94 15.68 16.50
C LYS A 353 37.57 17.15 16.72
N GLN A 354 37.94 18.04 15.80
CA GLN A 354 37.59 19.47 15.88
C GLN A 354 36.07 19.68 15.84
N LEU A 355 35.37 19.01 14.93
CA LEU A 355 33.91 19.10 14.81
C LEU A 355 33.22 18.56 16.07
N LYS A 356 33.66 17.41 16.61
CA LYS A 356 33.13 16.88 17.89
C LYS A 356 33.32 17.84 19.06
N GLN A 357 34.43 18.60 19.09
CA GLN A 357 34.66 19.61 20.13
C GLN A 357 33.70 20.81 19.96
N GLN A 358 33.44 21.24 18.73
CA GLN A 358 32.50 22.32 18.45
C GLN A 358 31.06 21.93 18.80
N GLU A 359 30.66 20.69 18.52
CA GLU A 359 29.35 20.13 18.86
C GLU A 359 29.10 20.01 20.38
N ARG A 360 30.16 19.97 21.20
CA ARG A 360 30.05 19.86 22.68
C ARG A 360 29.96 21.21 23.39
N VAL A 361 30.27 22.29 22.70
CA VAL A 361 30.34 23.66 23.26
C VAL A 361 29.06 24.46 22.93
N GLN A 362 28.20 23.92 22.08
CA GLN A 362 26.81 24.37 21.84
C GLN A 362 25.86 23.53 22.69
#